data_AF-A0A382N9Y0-F1
#
_entry.id   AF-A0A382N9Y0-F1
#
_cell.length_a   1.000
_cell.length_b   1.000
_cell.length_c   1.000
_cell.angle_alpha   90.00
_cell.angle_beta   90.00
_cell.angle_gamma   90.00
#
_symmetry.space_group_name_H-M   'P 1'
#
loop_
_entity.id
_entity.type
_entity.pdbx_description
1 polymer ?
#
loop_
_entity_poly.entity_id
_entity_poly.type
_entity_poly.pdbx_seq_one_letter_code
_entity_poly.pdbx_strand_id
1 'polypeptide(L)' 'MKDTLKECIEGKKTSYTPIWFMRQAGRYLPEFREIRKKNPDFIKLCLSPDLVNEITLQPLKRFDLDAAII' A
#
# COMPACT_ATOMS: atom_id res chain seq x y z
N MET A 1 7.97 -12.38 -3.51
CA MET A 1 7.19 -11.61 -2.53
C MET A 1 7.59 -12.11 -1.14
N LYS A 2 7.63 -11.24 -0.13
CA LYS A 2 7.85 -11.67 1.25
C LYS A 2 6.57 -12.41 1.70
N ASP A 3 6.64 -13.72 1.89
CA ASP A 3 5.51 -14.53 2.34
C ASP A 3 5.28 -14.45 3.86
N THR A 4 6.10 -13.66 4.56
CA THR A 4 6.15 -13.55 6.02
C THR A 4 4.80 -13.18 6.63
N LEU A 5 4.02 -12.28 6.01
CA LEU A 5 2.67 -11.97 6.51
C LEU A 5 1.73 -13.17 6.42
N LYS A 6 1.73 -13.88 5.29
CA LYS A 6 0.89 -15.07 5.07
C LYS A 6 1.26 -16.18 6.03
N GLU A 7 2.56 -16.46 6.19
CA GLU A 7 3.07 -17.45 7.13
C GLU A 7 2.68 -17.12 8.57
N CYS A 8 2.79 -15.85 8.96
CA CYS A 8 2.36 -15.39 10.28
C CYS A 8 0.85 -15.61 10.52
N ILE A 9 0.00 -15.30 9.53
CA ILE A 9 -1.46 -15.53 9.61
C ILE A 9 -1.79 -17.02 9.70
N GLU A 10 -1.03 -17.87 9.00
CA GLU A 10 -1.16 -19.33 9.03
C GLU A 10 -0.58 -19.97 10.32
N GLY A 11 -0.03 -19.17 11.25
CA GLY A 11 0.57 -19.64 12.50
C GLY A 11 1.91 -20.36 12.31
N LYS A 12 2.57 -20.20 11.15
CA LYS A 12 3.90 -20.75 10.87
C LYS A 12 4.97 -19.91 11.55
N LYS A 13 6.14 -20.53 11.79
CA LYS A 13 7.30 -19.82 12.34
C LYS A 13 7.88 -18.87 11.30
N THR A 14 7.91 -17.58 11.62
CA THR A 14 8.54 -16.54 10.80
C THR A 14 9.87 -16.10 11.40
N SER A 15 10.76 -15.51 10.59
CA SER A 15 12.04 -14.95 11.06
C SER A 15 11.89 -13.61 11.78
N TYR A 16 10.80 -12.88 11.54
CA TYR A 16 10.44 -11.63 12.21
C TYR A 16 8.91 -11.44 12.21
N THR A 17 8.42 -10.47 12.98
CA THR A 17 7.00 -10.08 12.99
C THR A 17 6.70 -9.15 11.81
N PRO A 18 5.79 -9.52 10.89
CA PRO A 18 5.48 -8.70 9.71
C PRO A 18 4.73 -7.42 10.09
N ILE A 19 4.99 -6.33 9.36
CA ILE A 19 4.43 -5.00 9.62
C ILE A 19 3.76 -4.42 8.36
N TRP A 20 2.57 -3.86 8.56
CA TRP A 20 1.83 -3.04 7.59
C TRP A 20 0.91 -2.08 8.34
N PHE A 21 0.36 -1.08 7.66
CA PHE A 21 -0.52 -0.09 8.30
C PHE A 21 -1.84 0.08 7.56
N MET A 22 -2.93 0.20 8.32
CA MET A 22 -4.19 0.68 7.76
C MET A 22 -3.99 2.09 7.19
N ARG A 23 -4.52 2.33 5.98
CA ARG A 23 -4.37 3.61 5.26
C ARG A 23 -2.90 3.99 4.95
N GLN A 24 -2.03 3.01 4.75
CA GLN A 24 -0.63 3.24 4.34
C GLN A 24 -0.51 4.02 3.02
N ALA A 25 -1.43 3.87 2.07
CA ALA A 25 -1.50 4.71 0.89
C ALA A 25 -2.43 5.91 1.17
N GLY A 26 -1.85 7.08 1.47
CA GLY A 26 -2.66 8.23 1.89
C GLY A 26 -1.95 9.57 1.90
N ARG A 27 -2.69 10.60 2.33
CA ARG A 27 -2.30 12.02 2.24
C ARG A 27 -1.01 12.41 2.98
N TYR A 28 -0.48 11.56 3.86
CA TYR A 28 0.81 11.81 4.49
C TYR A 28 1.96 11.70 3.48
N LEU A 29 1.81 10.86 2.45
CA LEU A 29 2.76 10.73 1.36
C LEU A 29 2.65 11.94 0.40
N PRO A 30 3.75 12.66 0.12
CA PRO A 30 3.76 13.72 -0.88
C PRO A 30 3.40 13.20 -2.28
N GLU A 31 3.90 12.03 -2.68
CA GLU A 31 3.59 11.37 -3.96
C GLU A 31 2.09 11.06 -4.13
N PHE A 32 1.40 10.65 -3.06
CA PHE A 32 -0.06 10.48 -3.08
C PHE A 32 -0.78 11.81 -3.30
N ARG A 33 -0.32 12.87 -2.63
CA ARG A 33 -0.90 14.22 -2.74
C ARG A 33 -0.76 14.76 -4.16
N GLU A 34 0.36 14.50 -4.84
CA GLU A 34 0.54 14.93 -6.23
C GLU A 34 -0.42 14.23 -7.20
N ILE A 35 -0.64 12.92 -7.06
CA ILE A 35 -1.65 12.20 -7.87
C ILE A 35 -3.04 12.75 -7.58
N ARG A 36 -3.37 13.01 -6.31
CA ARG A 36 -4.66 13.60 -5.92
C ARG A 36 -4.90 15.00 -6.45
N LYS A 37 -3.87 15.85 -6.50
CA LYS A 37 -3.98 17.19 -7.10
C LYS A 37 -4.35 17.12 -8.58
N LYS A 38 -3.80 16.14 -9.30
CA LYS A 38 -4.10 15.91 -10.73
C LYS A 38 -5.44 15.21 -10.96
N ASN A 39 -5.96 14.50 -9.95
CA ASN A 39 -7.18 13.70 -10.02
C ASN A 39 -8.14 14.09 -8.87
N PRO A 40 -8.87 15.21 -9.00
CA PRO A 40 -9.71 15.74 -7.92
C PRO A 40 -10.94 14.87 -7.63
N ASP A 41 -11.48 14.18 -8.63
CA ASP A 41 -12.57 13.22 -8.45
C ASP A 41 -12.03 11.93 -7.83
N PHE A 42 -12.42 11.69 -6.57
CA PHE A 42 -11.97 10.52 -5.84
C PHE A 42 -12.51 9.20 -6.41
N ILE A 43 -13.79 9.16 -6.75
CA ILE A 43 -14.44 7.92 -7.19
C ILE A 43 -13.83 7.51 -8.53
N LYS A 44 -13.66 8.46 -9.45
CA LYS A 44 -12.99 8.20 -10.73
C LYS A 44 -11.56 7.70 -10.53
N LEU A 45 -10.82 8.26 -9.57
CA LEU A 45 -9.47 7.81 -9.24
C LEU A 45 -9.48 6.36 -8.71
N CYS A 46 -10.41 5.99 -7.83
CA CYS A 46 -10.54 4.63 -7.31
C CYS A 46 -10.97 3.61 -8.39
N LEU A 47 -11.66 4.07 -9.43
CA LEU A 47 -12.10 3.23 -10.54
C LEU A 47 -11.07 3.16 -11.68
N SER A 48 -9.92 3.84 -11.55
CA SER A 48 -8.83 3.79 -12.53
C SER A 48 -7.77 2.77 -12.09
N PRO A 49 -7.67 1.59 -12.76
CA PRO A 49 -6.73 0.54 -12.36
C PRO A 49 -5.27 1.01 -12.32
N ASP A 50 -4.88 1.83 -13.29
CA ASP A 50 -3.50 2.35 -13.39
C ASP A 50 -3.15 3.26 -12.20
N LEU A 51 -4.05 4.20 -11.86
CA LEU A 51 -3.84 5.13 -10.75
C LEU A 51 -3.86 4.42 -9.40
N VAL A 52 -4.78 3.45 -9.22
CA VAL A 52 -4.87 2.68 -7.99
C VAL A 52 -3.62 1.82 -7.81
N ASN A 53 -3.16 1.13 -8.86
CA ASN A 53 -1.92 0.35 -8.80
C ASN A 53 -0.73 1.25 -8.42
N GLU A 54 -0.61 2.44 -9.03
CA GLU A 54 0.44 3.39 -8.69
C GLU A 54 0.39 3.78 -7.20
N ILE A 55 -0.79 4.18 -6.71
CA ILE A 55 -1.03 4.60 -5.33
C ILE A 55 -0.75 3.49 -4.32
N THR A 56 -1.23 2.27 -4.57
CA THR A 56 -1.08 1.11 -3.67
C THR A 56 0.39 0.73 -3.50
N LEU A 57 1.23 0.94 -4.52
CA LEU A 57 2.66 0.63 -4.47
C LEU A 57 3.52 1.73 -3.83
N GLN A 58 3.01 2.96 -3.63
CA GLN A 58 3.80 4.06 -3.05
C GLN A 58 4.40 3.74 -1.68
N PRO A 59 3.64 3.16 -0.71
CA PRO A 59 4.17 2.86 0.61
C PRO A 59 5.28 1.80 0.56
N LEU A 60 5.12 0.78 -0.31
CA LEU A 60 6.12 -0.28 -0.50
C LEU A 60 7.41 0.21 -1.15
N LYS A 61 7.33 1.25 -1.98
CA LYS A 61 8.53 1.89 -2.56
C LYS A 61 9.29 2.74 -1.54
N ARG A 62 8.60 3.23 -0.50
CA ARG A 62 9.15 4.15 0.50
C ARG A 62 9.61 3.46 1.78
N PHE A 63 8.94 2.38 2.15
CA PHE A 63 9.15 1.65 3.40
C PHE A 63 9.21 0.16 3.12
N ASP A 64 9.98 -0.56 3.91
CA ASP A 64 10.09 -2.02 3.81
C ASP A 64 8.91 -2.72 4.54
N LEU A 65 7.69 -2.49 4.06
CA LEU A 65 6.47 -3.13 4.58
C LEU A 65 6.26 -4.51 3.96
N ASP A 66 5.61 -5.40 4.70
CA ASP A 66 5.39 -6.78 4.27
C ASP A 66 4.16 -6.97 3.38
N ALA A 67 3.29 -5.97 3.28
CA ALA A 67 2.05 -6.07 2.50
C ALA A 67 1.54 -4.75 1.93
N ALA A 68 0.79 -4.86 0.84
CA ALA A 68 -0.02 -3.80 0.25
C ALA A 68 -1.50 -3.96 0.63
N ILE A 69 -2.22 -2.85 0.70
CA ILE A 69 -3.68 -2.79 0.88
C ILE A 69 -4.26 -1.85 -0.18
N ILE A 70 -5.41 -2.25 -0.75
CA ILE A 70 -6.09 -1.59 -1.87
C ILE A 70 -7.56 -1.34 -1.52
#